data_AF-A0A7Y2ZNT3-F1
#
_entry.id   AF-A0A7Y2ZNT3-F1
#
_cell.length_a   1.000
_cell.length_b   1.000
_cell.length_c   1.000
_cell.angle_alpha   90.00
_cell.angle_beta   90.00
_cell.angle_gamma   90.00
#
_symmetry.space_group_name_H-M   'P 1'
#
loop_
_entity.id
_entity.type
_entity.pdbx_description
1 polymer ?
#
loop_
_entity_poly.entity_id
_entity_poly.type
_entity_poly.pdbx_seq_one_letter_code
_entity_poly.pdbx_strand_id
1 'polypeptide(L)'
;DCDGTFDEGVTTTYYADADNDGYGDSSSTIQACSAPAGYVADNTDCDDTNNTVYPNAPELCDGLDNDCDGDIDEDLTFTIYYADIDNDGFGDPSNSVSTCDGIPAGYVVDNTDCDDSNNTIHPGATEIIDNGIDEDCDGVDESTLGSEDFSLNDVMITPNPFQDNIKIYLPLQFNNSEFRIRLFDVNGRLVIDQMHSSKNGKIEVNALNQIEGAAYYIEVMHFETKARIQKKLIKY
;
A
#
# COMPACT_ATOMS: atom_id res chain seq x y z
N ASP A 1 -42.86 -41.91 -42.62
CA ASP A 1 -42.61 -41.47 -41.22
C ASP A 1 -42.00 -42.60 -40.36
N CYS A 2 -41.27 -43.54 -40.96
CA CYS A 2 -40.56 -44.64 -40.29
C CYS A 2 -41.41 -45.42 -39.26
N ASP A 3 -42.71 -45.58 -39.53
CA ASP A 3 -43.68 -46.30 -38.69
C ASP A 3 -43.72 -47.82 -38.95
N GLY A 4 -42.84 -48.33 -39.83
CA GLY A 4 -42.79 -49.74 -40.22
C GLY A 4 -43.75 -50.14 -41.35
N THR A 5 -44.42 -49.18 -42.00
CA THR A 5 -45.19 -49.40 -43.24
C THR A 5 -44.35 -49.11 -44.50
N PHE A 6 -44.98 -49.09 -45.69
CA PHE A 6 -44.29 -48.88 -46.97
C PHE A 6 -43.80 -47.43 -47.07
N ASP A 7 -42.58 -47.18 -46.61
CA ASP A 7 -41.94 -45.87 -46.55
C ASP A 7 -41.73 -45.28 -47.96
N GLU A 8 -42.31 -44.11 -48.23
CA GLU A 8 -42.16 -43.33 -49.46
C GLU A 8 -40.74 -42.74 -49.67
N GLY A 9 -39.73 -43.24 -48.95
CA GLY A 9 -38.34 -42.79 -49.03
C GLY A 9 -38.04 -41.59 -48.13
N VAL A 10 -38.77 -41.47 -47.00
CA VAL A 10 -38.59 -40.38 -46.04
C VAL A 10 -37.48 -40.74 -45.06
N THR A 11 -36.33 -40.09 -45.20
CA THR A 11 -35.17 -40.23 -44.32
C THR A 11 -35.00 -38.99 -43.43
N THR A 12 -34.41 -39.19 -42.25
CA THR A 12 -33.95 -38.10 -41.38
C THR A 12 -32.49 -37.82 -41.69
N THR A 13 -32.11 -36.54 -41.67
CA THR A 13 -30.69 -36.14 -41.78
C THR A 13 -30.07 -36.19 -40.39
N TYR A 14 -28.93 -36.86 -40.28
CA TYR A 14 -28.09 -36.93 -39.09
C TYR A 14 -26.72 -36.32 -39.42
N TYR A 15 -26.02 -35.85 -38.40
CA TYR A 15 -24.78 -35.07 -38.47
C TYR A 15 -23.70 -35.83 -37.71
N ALA A 16 -22.48 -35.87 -38.25
CA ALA A 16 -21.37 -36.54 -37.58
C ALA A 16 -21.11 -35.86 -36.24
N ASP A 17 -20.85 -36.68 -35.22
CA ASP A 17 -20.51 -36.28 -33.86
C ASP A 17 -19.16 -36.93 -33.55
N ALA A 18 -18.06 -36.24 -33.88
CA ALA A 18 -16.74 -36.83 -33.89
C ALA A 18 -16.08 -36.86 -32.51
N ASP A 19 -16.43 -35.92 -31.64
CA ASP A 19 -15.92 -35.80 -30.28
C ASP A 19 -16.84 -36.40 -29.20
N ASN A 20 -18.07 -36.77 -29.58
CA ASN A 20 -19.09 -37.46 -28.76
C ASN A 20 -19.69 -36.59 -27.64
N ASP A 21 -19.91 -35.30 -27.88
CA ASP A 21 -20.62 -34.41 -26.96
C ASP A 21 -22.15 -34.37 -27.15
N GLY A 22 -22.64 -34.91 -28.27
CA GLY A 22 -24.06 -34.98 -28.62
C GLY A 22 -24.55 -33.93 -29.61
N TYR A 23 -23.68 -33.02 -30.05
CA TYR A 23 -23.88 -32.10 -31.16
C TYR A 23 -23.12 -32.61 -32.38
N GLY A 24 -23.44 -32.10 -33.57
CA GLY A 24 -22.79 -32.60 -34.77
C GLY A 24 -22.55 -31.56 -35.85
N ASP A 25 -21.59 -31.86 -36.72
CA ASP A 25 -21.17 -30.97 -37.80
C ASP A 25 -22.23 -30.87 -38.91
N SER A 26 -22.79 -29.67 -39.08
CA SER A 26 -23.74 -29.33 -40.16
C SER A 26 -23.22 -29.62 -41.59
N SER A 27 -21.90 -29.70 -41.76
CA SER A 27 -21.21 -29.98 -43.03
C SER A 27 -21.05 -31.48 -43.31
N SER A 28 -21.14 -32.33 -42.28
CA SER A 28 -20.92 -33.78 -42.35
C SER A 28 -22.21 -34.55 -42.07
N THR A 29 -23.00 -34.79 -43.12
CA THR A 29 -24.36 -35.34 -42.99
C THR A 29 -24.55 -36.73 -43.59
N ILE A 30 -25.49 -37.49 -43.03
CA ILE A 30 -25.99 -38.77 -43.58
C ILE A 30 -27.51 -38.84 -43.45
N GLN A 31 -28.17 -39.49 -44.42
CA GLN A 31 -29.61 -39.77 -44.34
C GLN A 31 -29.86 -41.21 -43.90
N ALA A 32 -30.65 -41.40 -42.85
CA ALA A 32 -30.99 -42.71 -42.31
C ALA A 32 -32.38 -42.72 -41.63
N CYS A 33 -32.92 -43.90 -41.33
CA CYS A 33 -34.16 -44.06 -40.55
C CYS A 33 -33.94 -43.93 -39.03
N SER A 34 -32.70 -44.11 -38.58
CA SER A 34 -32.26 -44.00 -37.19
C SER A 34 -30.83 -43.51 -37.16
N ALA A 35 -30.42 -42.83 -36.08
CA ALA A 35 -29.07 -42.31 -35.90
C ALA A 35 -28.03 -43.45 -36.06
N PRO A 36 -27.14 -43.36 -37.07
CA PRO A 36 -25.98 -44.25 -37.17
C PRO A 36 -25.01 -44.03 -36.00
N ALA A 37 -24.10 -44.98 -35.75
CA ALA A 37 -23.06 -44.79 -34.74
C ALA A 37 -22.14 -43.61 -35.13
N GLY A 38 -21.89 -42.71 -34.18
CA GLY A 38 -21.11 -41.48 -34.40
C GLY A 38 -21.86 -40.38 -35.15
N TYR A 39 -23.20 -40.42 -35.13
CA TYR A 39 -24.04 -39.38 -35.73
C TYR A 39 -25.20 -39.03 -34.79
N VAL A 40 -25.54 -37.74 -34.73
CA VAL A 40 -26.65 -37.19 -33.93
C VAL A 40 -27.63 -36.41 -34.81
N ALA A 41 -28.81 -36.08 -34.26
CA ALA A 41 -29.83 -35.34 -34.99
C ALA A 41 -29.62 -33.81 -34.90
N ASP A 42 -28.86 -33.36 -33.90
CA ASP A 42 -28.50 -31.97 -33.72
C ASP A 42 -27.35 -31.59 -34.67
N ASN A 43 -27.32 -30.35 -35.13
CA ASN A 43 -26.36 -29.85 -36.11
C ASN A 43 -25.75 -28.51 -35.74
N THR A 44 -25.87 -28.13 -34.46
CA THR A 44 -25.51 -26.80 -33.98
C THR A 44 -24.07 -26.70 -33.49
N ASP A 45 -23.29 -27.76 -33.61
CA ASP A 45 -21.90 -27.80 -33.16
C ASP A 45 -21.03 -26.75 -33.87
N CYS A 46 -20.24 -26.01 -33.09
CA CYS A 46 -19.28 -25.05 -33.62
C CYS A 46 -17.84 -25.60 -33.74
N ASP A 47 -17.48 -26.69 -33.04
CA ASP A 47 -16.22 -27.43 -33.19
C ASP A 47 -16.40 -28.94 -32.88
N ASP A 48 -16.83 -29.70 -33.89
CA ASP A 48 -17.03 -31.17 -33.87
C ASP A 48 -15.76 -32.00 -33.63
N THR A 49 -14.66 -31.35 -33.21
CA THR A 49 -13.42 -32.01 -32.82
C THR A 49 -13.07 -31.80 -31.34
N ASN A 50 -13.85 -31.01 -30.61
CA ASN A 50 -13.62 -30.66 -29.22
C ASN A 50 -14.91 -30.71 -28.38
N ASN A 51 -15.05 -31.77 -27.59
CA ASN A 51 -16.25 -32.03 -26.77
C ASN A 51 -16.51 -31.06 -25.62
N THR A 52 -15.71 -29.99 -25.50
CA THR A 52 -15.97 -28.87 -24.59
C THR A 52 -16.50 -27.64 -25.31
N VAL A 53 -16.70 -27.69 -26.62
CA VAL A 53 -17.10 -26.56 -27.45
C VAL A 53 -18.40 -26.91 -28.16
N TYR A 54 -19.52 -26.54 -27.55
CA TYR A 54 -20.86 -26.81 -28.07
C TYR A 54 -21.87 -25.79 -27.57
N PRO A 55 -23.03 -25.64 -28.24
CA PRO A 55 -23.98 -24.60 -27.88
C PRO A 55 -24.44 -24.65 -26.43
N ASN A 56 -24.27 -23.55 -25.70
CA ASN A 56 -24.57 -23.40 -24.28
C ASN A 56 -23.71 -24.30 -23.35
N ALA A 57 -22.51 -24.71 -23.78
CA ALA A 57 -21.54 -25.32 -22.87
C ALA A 57 -21.16 -24.37 -21.73
N PRO A 58 -20.69 -24.89 -20.59
CA PRO A 58 -20.06 -24.03 -19.58
C PRO A 58 -18.72 -23.50 -20.09
N GLU A 59 -18.51 -22.19 -19.98
CA GLU A 59 -17.21 -21.56 -20.23
C GLU A 59 -16.10 -22.12 -19.35
N LEU A 60 -14.93 -22.33 -19.96
CA LEU A 60 -13.69 -22.77 -19.34
C LEU A 60 -12.65 -21.66 -19.52
N CYS A 61 -11.72 -21.52 -18.59
CA CYS A 61 -10.62 -20.55 -18.72
C CYS A 61 -9.52 -21.09 -19.66
N ASP A 62 -9.85 -21.32 -20.94
CA ASP A 62 -8.96 -21.94 -21.92
C ASP A 62 -8.76 -21.09 -23.19
N GLY A 63 -9.41 -19.93 -23.27
CA GLY A 63 -9.31 -19.01 -24.39
C GLY A 63 -10.10 -19.47 -25.61
N LEU A 64 -11.06 -20.38 -25.42
CA LEU A 64 -12.03 -20.80 -26.43
C LEU A 64 -13.40 -20.18 -26.11
N ASP A 65 -14.24 -20.09 -27.14
CA ASP A 65 -15.67 -19.84 -27.02
C ASP A 65 -16.30 -21.22 -26.84
N ASN A 66 -16.55 -21.64 -25.59
CA ASN A 66 -17.03 -23.00 -25.32
C ASN A 66 -18.52 -23.11 -25.66
N ASP A 67 -19.29 -22.04 -25.46
CA ASP A 67 -20.74 -22.07 -25.57
C ASP A 67 -21.29 -21.66 -26.96
N CYS A 68 -20.40 -21.32 -27.89
CA CYS A 68 -20.64 -20.91 -29.27
C CYS A 68 -21.44 -19.60 -29.41
N ASP A 69 -21.42 -18.69 -28.43
CA ASP A 69 -22.16 -17.42 -28.49
C ASP A 69 -21.38 -16.27 -29.17
N GLY A 70 -20.07 -16.46 -29.38
CA GLY A 70 -19.17 -15.54 -30.05
C GLY A 70 -18.32 -14.66 -29.12
N ASP A 71 -18.54 -14.74 -27.81
CA ASP A 71 -17.64 -14.24 -26.78
C ASP A 71 -16.67 -15.36 -26.32
N ILE A 72 -15.59 -15.02 -25.61
CA ILE A 72 -14.56 -15.98 -25.18
C ILE A 72 -14.35 -15.79 -23.69
N ASP A 73 -14.35 -16.90 -22.94
CA ASP A 73 -14.13 -16.94 -21.49
C ASP A 73 -15.11 -16.00 -20.72
N GLU A 74 -16.33 -15.80 -21.23
CA GLU A 74 -17.36 -14.99 -20.56
C GLU A 74 -17.96 -15.71 -19.36
N ASP A 75 -18.72 -14.98 -18.54
CA ASP A 75 -19.27 -15.49 -17.26
C ASP A 75 -18.25 -16.06 -16.26
N LEU A 76 -16.94 -15.94 -16.53
CA LEU A 76 -15.85 -16.27 -15.62
C LEU A 76 -15.45 -15.09 -14.74
N THR A 77 -14.91 -15.40 -13.56
CA THR A 77 -14.36 -14.39 -12.64
C THR A 77 -12.86 -14.26 -12.86
N PHE A 78 -12.45 -13.13 -13.44
CA PHE A 78 -11.04 -12.78 -13.53
C PHE A 78 -10.56 -12.11 -12.25
N THR A 79 -9.46 -12.62 -11.71
CA THR A 79 -8.77 -12.06 -10.55
C THR A 79 -7.43 -11.47 -11.00
N ILE A 80 -7.10 -10.29 -10.47
CA ILE A 80 -5.80 -9.65 -10.68
C ILE A 80 -4.84 -10.14 -9.61
N TYR A 81 -3.68 -10.60 -10.03
CA TYR A 81 -2.56 -10.97 -9.17
C TYR A 81 -1.33 -10.13 -9.52
N TYR A 82 -0.44 -9.95 -8.57
CA TYR A 82 0.75 -9.08 -8.64
C TYR A 82 2.00 -9.92 -8.44
N ALA A 83 3.04 -9.65 -9.22
CA ALA A 83 4.29 -10.41 -9.13
C ALA A 83 4.89 -10.23 -7.73
N ASP A 84 5.37 -11.32 -7.14
CA ASP A 84 6.06 -11.38 -5.85
C ASP A 84 7.43 -12.03 -6.13
N ILE A 85 8.41 -11.19 -6.49
CA ILE A 85 9.71 -11.64 -6.98
C ILE A 85 10.61 -12.11 -5.83
N ASP A 86 10.51 -11.48 -4.66
CA ASP A 86 11.33 -11.79 -3.50
C ASP A 86 10.71 -12.79 -2.50
N ASN A 87 9.44 -13.14 -2.70
CA ASN A 87 8.65 -14.14 -1.98
C ASN A 87 8.34 -13.77 -0.52
N ASP A 88 8.00 -12.51 -0.25
CA ASP A 88 7.56 -12.06 1.07
C ASP A 88 6.04 -12.07 1.28
N GLY A 89 5.27 -12.25 0.19
CA GLY A 89 3.82 -12.30 0.19
C GLY A 89 3.11 -11.01 -0.22
N PHE A 90 3.86 -9.95 -0.52
CA PHE A 90 3.40 -8.72 -1.13
C PHE A 90 3.85 -8.67 -2.59
N GLY A 91 3.07 -8.00 -3.45
CA GLY A 91 3.38 -7.97 -4.87
C GLY A 91 3.44 -6.55 -5.43
N ASP A 92 4.17 -6.41 -6.55
CA ASP A 92 4.37 -5.14 -7.24
C ASP A 92 3.08 -4.66 -7.94
N PRO A 93 2.48 -3.52 -7.51
CA PRO A 93 1.29 -2.95 -8.15
C PRO A 93 1.50 -2.52 -9.62
N SER A 94 2.75 -2.42 -10.09
CA SER A 94 3.11 -2.11 -11.48
C SER A 94 3.27 -3.34 -12.37
N ASN A 95 3.32 -4.54 -11.79
CA ASN A 95 3.50 -5.81 -12.49
C ASN A 95 2.39 -6.80 -12.13
N SER A 96 1.27 -6.70 -12.85
CA SER A 96 0.06 -7.49 -12.59
C SER A 96 -0.37 -8.35 -13.77
N VAL A 97 -1.03 -9.48 -13.49
CA VAL A 97 -1.70 -10.35 -14.46
C VAL A 97 -3.15 -10.57 -14.04
N SER A 98 -4.07 -10.58 -15.02
CA SER A 98 -5.48 -10.91 -14.83
C SER A 98 -5.76 -12.30 -15.38
N THR A 99 -6.32 -13.19 -14.58
CA THR A 99 -6.59 -14.58 -14.99
C THR A 99 -7.82 -15.15 -14.29
N CYS A 100 -8.47 -16.11 -14.94
CA CYS A 100 -9.53 -16.95 -14.38
C CYS A 100 -9.03 -18.35 -13.95
N ASP A 101 -7.76 -18.68 -14.20
CA ASP A 101 -7.15 -19.99 -13.92
C ASP A 101 -6.44 -20.05 -12.54
N GLY A 102 -6.93 -19.27 -11.58
CA GLY A 102 -6.36 -19.17 -10.24
C GLY A 102 -5.02 -18.43 -10.18
N ILE A 103 -4.28 -18.61 -9.08
CA ILE A 103 -3.06 -17.85 -8.78
C ILE A 103 -1.85 -18.37 -9.58
N PRO A 104 -1.22 -17.54 -10.44
CA PRO A 104 0.01 -17.93 -11.12
C PRO A 104 1.19 -18.10 -10.15
N ALA A 105 2.16 -18.94 -10.52
CA ALA A 105 3.36 -19.13 -9.71
C ALA A 105 4.20 -17.84 -9.63
N GLY A 106 4.57 -17.43 -8.42
CA GLY A 106 5.33 -16.19 -8.17
C GLY A 106 4.46 -14.92 -8.21
N TYR A 107 3.15 -15.06 -7.99
CA TYR A 107 2.23 -13.94 -7.87
C TYR A 107 1.42 -14.06 -6.59
N VAL A 108 0.93 -12.93 -6.07
CA VAL A 108 0.07 -12.81 -4.88
C VAL A 108 -1.12 -11.89 -5.16
N VAL A 109 -2.11 -11.89 -4.27
CA VAL A 109 -3.29 -11.00 -4.39
C VAL A 109 -2.99 -9.60 -3.84
N ASP A 110 -2.07 -9.53 -2.88
CA ASP A 110 -1.68 -8.28 -2.24
C ASP A 110 -0.78 -7.47 -3.18
N ASN A 111 -0.97 -6.15 -3.22
CA ASN A 111 -0.32 -5.26 -4.19
C ASN A 111 0.38 -4.08 -3.53
N THR A 112 0.67 -4.21 -2.25
CA THR A 112 1.14 -3.11 -1.41
C THR A 112 2.65 -3.07 -1.28
N ASP A 113 3.39 -3.87 -2.06
CA ASP A 113 4.84 -3.87 -2.03
C ASP A 113 5.42 -2.57 -2.61
N CYS A 114 6.39 -1.99 -1.89
CA CYS A 114 7.13 -0.82 -2.34
C CYS A 114 8.53 -1.14 -2.92
N ASP A 115 9.08 -2.34 -2.69
CA ASP A 115 10.29 -2.86 -3.33
C ASP A 115 10.26 -4.39 -3.48
N ASP A 116 9.59 -4.85 -4.54
CA ASP A 116 9.46 -6.27 -4.97
C ASP A 116 10.80 -6.97 -5.27
N SER A 117 11.93 -6.28 -5.12
CA SER A 117 13.26 -6.90 -5.23
C SER A 117 13.89 -7.23 -3.87
N ASN A 118 13.25 -6.86 -2.76
CA ASN A 118 13.79 -6.96 -1.42
C ASN A 118 12.73 -7.27 -0.34
N ASN A 119 12.70 -8.55 0.08
CA ASN A 119 11.79 -9.10 1.09
C ASN A 119 11.89 -8.53 2.51
N THR A 120 12.66 -7.46 2.72
CA THR A 120 12.70 -6.70 3.97
C THR A 120 12.05 -5.33 3.85
N ILE A 121 11.57 -4.95 2.67
CA ILE A 121 10.94 -3.67 2.37
C ILE A 121 9.53 -3.98 1.87
N HIS A 122 8.58 -4.01 2.79
CA HIS A 122 7.20 -4.36 2.53
C HIS A 122 6.32 -3.85 3.67
N PRO A 123 4.99 -3.76 3.48
CA PRO A 123 4.10 -3.28 4.52
C PRO A 123 4.22 -4.02 5.85
N GLY A 124 4.45 -3.24 6.91
CA GLY A 124 4.64 -3.75 8.26
C GLY A 124 6.01 -4.40 8.52
N ALA A 125 6.99 -4.20 7.64
CA ALA A 125 8.39 -4.50 7.95
C ALA A 125 8.89 -3.65 9.15
N THR A 126 10.09 -3.97 9.64
CA THR A 126 10.69 -3.21 10.75
C THR A 126 11.62 -2.15 10.20
N GLU A 127 11.32 -0.89 10.52
CA GLU A 127 12.13 0.28 10.18
C GLU A 127 13.60 0.14 10.63
N ILE A 128 14.50 0.42 9.69
CA ILE A 128 15.91 0.66 9.93
C ILE A 128 16.13 2.17 9.93
N ILE A 129 15.84 2.72 11.10
CA ILE A 129 15.89 4.14 11.40
C ILE A 129 17.09 4.90 10.76
N ASP A 130 16.76 6.03 10.13
CA ASP A 130 17.70 7.02 9.58
C ASP A 130 18.61 6.46 8.45
N ASN A 131 18.15 5.44 7.72
CA ASN A 131 18.87 4.87 6.58
C ASN A 131 18.41 5.45 5.21
N GLY A 132 17.34 6.24 5.18
CA GLY A 132 16.75 6.85 3.99
C GLY A 132 15.85 5.92 3.17
N ILE A 133 15.49 4.76 3.70
CA ILE A 133 14.59 3.76 3.14
C ILE A 133 13.36 3.71 4.07
N ASP A 134 12.20 3.59 3.48
CA ASP A 134 10.92 3.36 4.15
C ASP A 134 10.69 1.85 4.03
N GLU A 135 11.00 1.09 5.08
CA GLU A 135 10.92 -0.36 5.04
C GLU A 135 9.47 -0.83 5.13
N ASP A 136 8.64 -0.15 5.91
CA ASP A 136 7.25 -0.57 6.15
C ASP A 136 6.23 0.03 5.18
N CYS A 137 6.71 0.74 4.16
CA CYS A 137 5.95 1.37 3.08
C CYS A 137 4.85 2.33 3.57
N ASP A 138 4.99 2.94 4.76
CA ASP A 138 4.01 3.86 5.32
C ASP A 138 4.17 5.31 4.81
N GLY A 139 5.22 5.55 4.03
CA GLY A 139 5.58 6.84 3.45
C GLY A 139 6.60 7.63 4.27
N VAL A 140 7.13 7.09 5.36
CA VAL A 140 8.16 7.73 6.19
C VAL A 140 9.28 6.76 6.59
N ASP A 141 10.54 7.21 6.49
CA ASP A 141 11.66 6.58 7.21
C ASP A 141 11.57 7.02 8.68
N GLU A 142 11.33 6.08 9.60
CA GLU A 142 11.16 6.39 11.03
C GLU A 142 12.47 6.92 11.60
N SER A 143 12.58 8.23 11.81
CA SER A 143 13.74 8.82 12.48
C SER A 143 13.75 8.54 13.99
N THR A 144 14.95 8.41 14.58
CA THR A 144 15.12 8.22 16.04
C THR A 144 14.69 9.48 16.79
N LEU A 145 13.38 9.69 17.01
CA LEU A 145 12.78 10.72 17.87
C LEU A 145 13.72 11.90 18.13
N GLY A 146 13.96 12.70 17.09
CA GLY A 146 14.63 13.98 17.23
C GLY A 146 13.70 14.97 17.91
N SER A 147 13.27 14.70 19.15
CA SER A 147 12.42 15.53 20.02
C SER A 147 11.64 16.60 19.23
N GLU A 148 10.55 16.20 18.57
CA GLU A 148 9.58 17.21 18.16
C GLU A 148 9.19 18.01 19.43
N ASP A 149 9.26 19.34 19.32
CA ASP A 149 8.92 20.38 20.31
C ASP A 149 10.03 21.09 21.10
N PHE A 150 11.33 20.91 20.81
CA PHE A 150 12.29 21.96 21.21
C PHE A 150 12.46 23.03 20.12
N SER A 151 11.33 23.55 19.64
CA SER A 151 11.29 24.62 18.65
C SER A 151 11.28 26.00 19.32
N LEU A 152 11.76 27.01 18.58
CA LEU A 152 11.76 28.41 19.02
C LEU A 152 10.35 28.92 19.36
N ASN A 153 9.31 28.39 18.70
CA ASN A 153 7.94 28.86 18.83
C ASN A 153 7.28 28.42 20.15
N ASP A 154 7.66 27.26 20.67
CA ASP A 154 7.02 26.67 21.86
C ASP A 154 7.63 27.17 23.16
N VAL A 155 8.80 27.81 23.09
CA VAL A 155 9.48 28.41 24.24
C VAL A 155 9.14 29.89 24.35
N MET A 156 8.33 30.26 25.35
CA MET A 156 8.01 31.66 25.64
C MET A 156 8.83 32.19 26.81
N ILE A 157 9.43 33.38 26.67
CA ILE A 157 10.24 34.01 27.72
C ILE A 157 9.63 35.36 28.08
N THR A 158 9.25 35.53 29.34
CA THR A 158 8.51 36.71 29.83
C THR A 158 8.91 37.05 31.28
N PRO A 159 8.94 38.33 31.68
CA PRO A 159 8.70 39.50 30.85
C PRO A 159 9.86 39.76 29.89
N ASN A 160 9.56 40.36 28.74
CA ASN A 160 10.56 40.96 27.86
C ASN A 160 9.97 42.28 27.35
N PRO A 161 10.45 43.44 27.81
CA PRO A 161 11.67 43.62 28.62
C PRO A 161 11.57 43.18 30.09
N PHE A 162 12.70 42.88 30.74
CA PHE A 162 12.76 42.37 32.12
C PHE A 162 13.55 43.27 33.08
N GLN A 163 13.34 43.06 34.38
CA GLN A 163 14.08 43.71 35.47
C GLN A 163 14.99 42.70 36.19
N ASP A 164 14.46 41.97 37.17
CA ASP A 164 15.27 41.10 38.05
C ASP A 164 15.10 39.60 37.78
N ASN A 165 14.05 39.21 37.05
CA ASN A 165 13.73 37.82 36.77
C ASN A 165 13.05 37.66 35.41
N ILE A 166 13.15 36.44 34.87
CA ILE A 166 12.42 35.98 33.69
C ILE A 166 11.86 34.58 33.96
N LYS A 167 10.76 34.28 33.29
CA LYS A 167 10.11 32.96 33.25
C LYS A 167 10.21 32.41 31.85
N ILE A 168 10.66 31.18 31.73
CA ILE A 168 10.73 30.43 30.48
C ILE A 168 9.63 29.38 30.56
N TYR A 169 8.65 29.47 29.69
CA TYR A 169 7.58 28.48 29.54
C TYR A 169 8.00 27.45 28.49
N LEU A 170 7.79 26.19 28.81
CA LEU A 170 8.20 25.03 28.03
C LEU A 170 7.00 24.08 27.88
N PRO A 171 6.95 23.29 26.79
CA PRO A 171 6.00 22.19 26.67
C PRO A 171 6.02 21.26 27.89
N LEU A 172 4.86 20.72 28.26
CA LEU A 172 4.71 19.91 29.47
C LEU A 172 5.53 18.61 29.44
N GLN A 173 5.90 18.10 28.25
CA GLN A 173 6.77 16.93 28.15
C GLN A 173 8.17 17.16 28.73
N PHE A 174 8.64 18.41 28.80
CA PHE A 174 9.93 18.74 29.37
C PHE A 174 9.87 19.00 30.87
N ASN A 175 8.80 18.60 31.57
CA ASN A 175 8.67 18.82 33.01
C ASN A 175 9.62 17.92 33.82
N ASN A 176 10.29 18.49 34.83
CA ASN A 176 11.36 17.86 35.60
C ASN A 176 12.65 17.56 34.80
N SER A 177 12.78 18.09 33.58
CA SER A 177 14.02 18.00 32.80
C SER A 177 15.02 19.10 33.19
N GLU A 178 16.30 18.84 32.95
CA GLU A 178 17.39 19.79 33.21
C GLU A 178 17.71 20.66 31.99
N PHE A 179 17.94 21.94 32.23
CA PHE A 179 18.25 22.94 31.23
C PHE A 179 19.43 23.80 31.66
N ARG A 180 20.32 24.09 30.71
CA ARG A 180 21.37 25.08 30.85
C ARG A 180 20.91 26.40 30.25
N ILE A 181 20.85 27.43 31.07
CA ILE A 181 20.45 28.78 30.68
C ILE A 181 21.67 29.67 30.62
N ARG A 182 21.93 30.25 29.44
CA ARG A 182 23.07 31.14 29.21
C ARG A 182 22.59 32.50 28.70
N LEU A 183 23.11 33.59 29.24
CA LEU A 183 22.90 34.93 28.68
C LEU A 183 24.22 35.47 28.13
N PHE A 184 24.13 36.08 26.95
CA PHE A 184 25.23 36.74 26.26
C PHE A 184 24.89 38.21 26.04
N ASP A 185 25.85 39.11 26.22
CA ASP A 185 25.69 40.50 25.78
C ASP A 185 25.69 40.62 24.24
N VAL A 186 25.45 41.82 23.71
CA VAL A 186 25.44 42.06 22.25
C VAL A 186 26.79 41.82 21.56
N ASN A 187 27.89 41.73 22.33
CA ASN A 187 29.23 41.43 21.83
C ASN A 187 29.55 39.92 21.91
N GLY A 188 28.61 39.09 22.38
CA GLY A 188 28.79 37.65 22.53
C GLY A 188 29.51 37.23 23.82
N ARG A 189 29.73 38.14 24.77
CA ARG A 189 30.33 37.78 26.06
C ARG A 189 29.28 37.10 26.93
N LEU A 190 29.60 35.91 27.45
CA LEU A 190 28.79 35.19 28.43
C LEU A 190 28.73 35.98 29.74
N VAL A 191 27.52 36.35 30.17
CA VAL A 191 27.26 37.10 31.40
C VAL A 191 26.61 36.25 32.49
N ILE A 192 25.78 35.27 32.12
CA ILE A 192 25.15 34.31 33.04
C ILE A 192 25.27 32.91 32.45
N ASP A 193 25.53 31.92 33.30
CA ASP A 193 25.51 30.50 32.97
C ASP A 193 25.01 29.72 34.19
N GLN A 194 23.82 29.15 34.09
CA GLN A 194 23.14 28.50 35.21
C GLN A 194 22.42 27.22 34.76
N MET A 195 22.42 26.21 35.63
CA MET A 195 21.61 25.02 35.48
C MET A 195 20.28 25.19 36.23
N HIS A 196 19.19 24.81 35.58
CA HIS A 196 17.84 24.87 36.11
C HIS A 196 17.08 23.58 35.78
N SER A 197 16.17 23.18 36.66
CA SER A 197 15.19 22.12 36.37
C SER A 197 13.84 22.76 36.11
N SER A 198 13.15 22.31 35.07
CA SER A 198 11.78 22.76 34.80
C SER A 198 10.81 22.19 35.84
N LYS A 199 9.80 22.96 36.22
CA LYS A 199 8.71 22.53 37.11
C LYS A 199 7.39 23.10 36.64
N ASN A 200 6.40 22.23 36.41
CA ASN A 200 5.09 22.56 35.84
C ASN A 200 5.20 23.35 34.51
N GLY A 201 6.05 22.88 33.59
CA GLY A 201 6.23 23.52 32.27
C GLY A 201 6.88 24.90 32.31
N LYS A 202 7.62 25.22 33.38
CA LYS A 202 8.30 26.52 33.51
C LYS A 202 9.66 26.43 34.19
N ILE A 203 10.53 27.38 33.88
CA ILE A 203 11.78 27.69 34.59
C ILE A 203 11.72 29.14 35.05
N GLU A 204 12.10 29.40 36.29
CA GLU A 204 12.18 30.76 36.86
C GLU A 204 13.65 31.13 37.06
N VAL A 205 14.16 32.05 36.24
CA VAL A 205 15.52 32.56 36.33
C VAL A 205 15.49 33.85 37.13
N ASN A 206 16.01 33.79 38.35
CA ASN A 206 16.03 34.89 39.31
C ASN A 206 17.44 35.50 39.42
N ALA A 207 17.57 36.58 40.20
CA ALA A 207 18.83 37.26 40.49
C ALA A 207 19.55 37.83 39.26
N LEU A 208 18.80 38.34 38.29
CA LEU A 208 19.33 39.05 37.12
C LEU A 208 19.56 40.55 37.39
N ASN A 209 19.53 40.98 38.66
CA ASN A 209 19.76 42.37 39.06
C ASN A 209 21.22 42.84 38.88
N GLN A 210 22.17 41.90 38.77
CA GLN A 210 23.61 42.19 38.71
C GLN A 210 24.12 42.58 37.31
N ILE A 211 23.29 42.42 36.28
CA ILE A 211 23.64 42.74 34.89
C ILE A 211 23.09 44.13 34.53
N GLU A 212 23.78 44.85 33.64
CA GLU A 212 23.45 46.21 33.25
C GLU A 212 22.20 46.29 32.35
N GLY A 213 21.57 47.46 32.26
CA GLY A 213 20.46 47.71 31.33
C GLY A 213 20.94 47.69 29.89
N ALA A 214 20.71 46.59 29.18
CA ALA A 214 21.14 46.38 27.79
C ALA A 214 20.30 45.31 27.08
N ALA A 215 20.58 45.10 25.78
CA ALA A 215 20.08 43.95 25.05
C ALA A 215 20.96 42.72 25.30
N TYR A 216 20.33 41.56 25.43
CA TYR A 216 20.97 40.27 25.68
C TYR A 216 20.41 39.20 24.74
N TYR A 217 21.20 38.16 24.49
CA TYR A 217 20.73 36.91 23.89
C TYR A 217 20.68 35.84 24.97
N ILE A 218 19.52 35.24 25.18
CA ILE A 218 19.36 34.07 26.03
C ILE A 218 19.42 32.81 25.17
N GLU A 219 20.21 31.85 25.60
CA GLU A 219 20.19 30.49 25.09
C GLU A 219 19.61 29.56 26.16
N VAL A 220 18.60 28.79 25.76
CA VAL A 220 17.98 27.74 26.58
C VAL A 220 18.36 26.42 25.95
N MET A 221 19.14 25.59 26.65
CA MET A 221 19.63 24.31 26.14
C MET A 221 19.15 23.16 27.02
N HIS A 222 18.48 22.17 26.43
CA HIS A 222 18.13 20.94 27.13
C HIS A 222 19.38 20.12 27.42
N PHE A 223 19.55 19.66 28.66
CA PHE A 223 20.81 19.06 29.11
C PHE A 223 21.09 17.70 28.46
N GLU A 224 20.08 16.87 28.29
CA GLU A 224 20.23 15.51 27.75
C GLU A 224 20.36 15.54 26.22
N THR A 225 19.35 16.08 25.54
CA THR A 225 19.30 16.08 24.06
C THR A 225 20.21 17.11 23.40
N LYS A 226 20.75 18.07 24.17
CA LYS A 226 21.53 19.22 23.67
C LYS A 226 20.77 20.15 22.72
N ALA A 227 19.46 19.94 22.55
CA ALA A 227 18.60 20.85 21.80
C ALA A 227 18.65 22.25 22.42
N ARG A 228 18.72 23.30 21.59
CA ARG A 228 18.89 24.68 22.05
C ARG A 228 18.10 25.67 21.21
N ILE A 229 17.61 26.71 21.86
CA ILE A 229 16.93 27.85 21.24
C ILE A 229 17.57 29.14 21.75
N GLN A 230 17.53 30.17 20.91
CA GLN A 230 18.08 31.48 21.25
C GLN A 230 17.03 32.57 21.05
N LYS A 231 16.86 33.45 22.04
CA LYS A 231 15.96 34.61 21.96
C LYS A 231 16.66 35.89 22.39
N LYS A 232 16.19 37.01 21.86
CA LYS A 232 16.64 38.34 22.27
C LYS A 232 15.80 38.83 23.45
N LEU A 233 16.48 39.30 24.50
CA LEU A 233 15.88 39.94 25.66
C LEU A 233 16.38 41.38 25.79
N ILE A 234 15.57 42.22 26.42
CA ILE A 234 15.92 43.60 26.74
C ILE A 234 15.80 43.77 28.25
N LYS A 235 16.85 44.27 28.91
CA LYS A 235 16.81 44.65 30.32
C LYS A 235 16.63 46.15 30.45
N TYR A 236 15.73 46.57 31.35
CA TYR A 236 15.58 47.95 31.80
C TYR A 236 16.39 48.24 33.07
#